data_AF-A0A2H9PLI1-F1
#
_entry.id   AF-A0A2H9PLI1-F1
#
_cell.length_a   1.000
_cell.length_b   1.000
_cell.length_c   1.000
_cell.angle_alpha   90.00
_cell.angle_beta   90.00
_cell.angle_gamma   90.00
#
_symmetry.space_group_name_H-M   'P 1'
#
loop_
_entity.id
_entity.type
_entity.pdbx_description
1 polymer ?
#
loop_
_entity_poly.entity_id
_entity_poly.type
_entity_poly.pdbx_seq_one_letter_code
_entity_poly.pdbx_strand_id
1 'polypeptide(L)'
;MEKNGKEKDNLQTDQPSRTESAGQSPGQPNSPIQLKDFTPRVYQESILGTAAEKNTLVVLPTGLGKTHIFVMLAVQRLNLYPRHKVLFLGPTRPLIDQY
;
A
#
# COMPACT_ATOMS: atom_id res chain seq x y z
N MET A 1 -43.06 50.16 -6.67
CA MET A 1 -41.68 49.92 -7.16
C MET A 1 -40.94 49.15 -6.07
N GLU A 2 -40.07 48.20 -6.46
CA GLU A 2 -39.37 47.17 -5.67
C GLU A 2 -40.27 46.01 -5.15
N LYS A 3 -40.31 44.79 -5.74
CA LYS A 3 -39.29 43.71 -5.91
C LYS A 3 -38.68 43.31 -4.56
N ASN A 4 -38.59 42.06 -4.07
CA ASN A 4 -38.67 40.65 -4.50
C ASN A 4 -39.02 39.84 -3.21
N GLY A 5 -39.37 38.56 -3.12
CA GLY A 5 -39.32 37.40 -4.01
C GLY A 5 -39.38 36.13 -3.12
N LYS A 6 -40.40 35.31 -3.37
CA LYS A 6 -40.61 33.87 -3.11
C LYS A 6 -39.60 33.08 -2.25
N GLU A 7 -40.15 32.31 -1.30
CA GLU A 7 -39.72 30.91 -1.08
C GLU A 7 -40.96 30.05 -0.83
N LYS A 8 -41.09 28.99 -1.63
CA LYS A 8 -42.13 27.95 -1.55
C LYS A 8 -41.40 26.61 -1.48
N ASP A 9 -42.17 25.60 -1.04
CA ASP A 9 -41.99 24.17 -1.33
C ASP A 9 -40.94 23.48 -0.44
N ASN A 10 -41.10 22.26 0.06
CA ASN A 10 -42.19 21.28 0.06
C ASN A 10 -41.73 20.16 1.02
N LEU A 11 -42.66 19.51 1.70
CA LEU A 11 -42.42 18.37 2.57
C LEU A 11 -42.25 17.11 1.70
N GLN A 12 -41.13 16.38 1.82
CA GLN A 12 -41.00 15.03 1.25
C GLN A 12 -40.21 14.10 2.19
N THR A 13 -40.77 12.89 2.30
CA THR A 13 -40.56 11.75 3.20
C THR A 13 -39.34 10.86 2.92
N ASP A 14 -38.86 10.20 3.99
CA ASP A 14 -38.36 8.82 4.13
C ASP A 14 -37.26 8.20 3.23
N GLN A 15 -36.28 7.61 3.96
CA GLN A 15 -35.46 6.39 3.70
C GLN A 15 -34.03 6.54 3.08
N PRO A 16 -33.10 5.62 3.46
CA PRO A 16 -31.66 5.87 3.47
C PRO A 16 -30.97 5.50 2.15
N SER A 17 -30.02 6.34 1.72
CA SER A 17 -29.16 6.08 0.56
C SER A 17 -28.06 5.07 0.90
N ARG A 18 -28.25 3.85 0.40
CA ARG A 18 -27.16 2.95 0.02
C ARG A 18 -26.28 3.69 -0.99
N THR A 19 -25.08 4.11 -0.60
CA THR A 19 -24.05 4.43 -1.59
C THR A 19 -23.40 3.12 -2.02
N GLU A 20 -23.99 2.50 -3.04
CA GLU A 20 -23.32 1.55 -3.91
C GLU A 20 -22.19 2.32 -4.62
N SER A 21 -20.93 2.13 -4.20
CA SER A 21 -19.80 2.59 -4.98
C SER A 21 -19.56 1.62 -6.13
N ALA A 22 -20.12 2.02 -7.26
CA ALA A 22 -19.94 1.51 -8.60
C ALA A 22 -18.52 1.01 -8.95
N GLY A 23 -18.49 -0.10 -9.68
CA GLY A 23 -17.62 -0.36 -10.82
C GLY A 23 -16.13 -0.03 -10.69
N GLN A 24 -15.32 -1.04 -10.40
CA GLN A 24 -13.92 -1.02 -10.83
C GLN A 24 -13.86 -1.22 -12.34
N SER A 25 -13.66 -0.14 -13.08
CA SER A 25 -13.29 -0.16 -14.49
C SER A 25 -12.02 -0.98 -14.71
N PRO A 26 -11.96 -1.87 -15.72
CA PRO A 26 -10.75 -2.61 -16.05
C PRO A 26 -9.79 -1.69 -16.80
N GLY A 27 -8.63 -1.37 -16.22
CA GLY A 27 -7.54 -0.77 -17.00
C GLY A 27 -6.75 0.39 -16.39
N GLN A 28 -6.93 0.73 -15.12
CA GLN A 28 -5.95 1.59 -14.43
C GLN A 28 -4.96 0.67 -13.69
N PRO A 29 -3.67 0.63 -14.05
CA PRO A 29 -2.69 -0.06 -13.22
C PRO A 29 -2.71 0.64 -11.86
N ASN A 30 -2.93 -0.14 -10.80
CA ASN A 30 -2.78 0.35 -9.43
C ASN A 30 -1.47 1.16 -9.36
N SER A 31 -1.52 2.36 -8.79
CA SER A 31 -0.32 3.19 -8.65
C SER A 31 0.81 2.37 -8.01
N PRO A 32 2.05 2.44 -8.53
CA PRO A 32 3.14 1.62 -8.02
C PRO A 32 3.34 1.89 -6.53
N ILE A 33 3.47 0.82 -5.76
CA ILE A 33 3.73 0.87 -4.33
C ILE A 33 5.13 1.49 -4.15
N GLN A 34 5.23 2.50 -3.29
CA GLN A 34 6.49 3.19 -3.00
C GLN A 34 6.65 3.39 -1.49
N LEU A 35 7.90 3.36 -1.03
CA LEU A 35 8.24 3.66 0.36
C LEU A 35 8.32 5.18 0.53
N LYS A 36 7.60 5.71 1.53
CA LYS A 36 7.62 7.14 1.86
C LYS A 36 8.80 7.45 2.78
N ASP A 37 9.47 8.57 2.55
CA ASP A 37 10.53 9.12 3.40
C ASP A 37 11.69 8.15 3.72
N PHE A 38 11.98 7.25 2.78
CA PHE A 38 13.00 6.22 2.95
C PHE A 38 14.04 6.29 1.83
N THR A 39 15.29 6.51 2.22
CA THR A 39 16.44 6.44 1.31
C THR A 39 17.30 5.23 1.70
N PRO A 40 17.39 4.20 0.86
CA PRO A 40 18.19 3.03 1.15
C PRO A 40 19.68 3.36 1.17
N ARG A 41 20.44 2.60 1.97
CA ARG A 41 21.90 2.63 1.95
C ARG A 41 22.42 1.76 0.80
N VAL A 42 23.59 2.08 0.26
CA VAL A 42 24.20 1.35 -0.88
C VAL A 42 24.24 -0.17 -0.69
N TYR A 43 24.56 -0.65 0.52
CA TYR A 43 24.58 -2.10 0.78
C TYR A 43 23.17 -2.73 0.72
N GLN A 44 22.12 -1.99 1.08
CA GLN A 44 20.74 -2.46 1.01
C GLN A 44 20.30 -2.58 -0.46
N GLU A 45 20.69 -1.62 -1.30
CA GLU A 45 20.44 -1.66 -2.75
C GLU A 45 21.17 -2.84 -3.42
N SER A 46 22.44 -3.06 -3.07
CA SER A 46 23.23 -4.18 -3.59
C SER A 46 22.63 -5.55 -3.21
N ILE A 47 22.19 -5.69 -1.94
CA ILE A 47 21.52 -6.90 -1.48
C ILE A 47 20.15 -7.07 -2.16
N LEU A 48 19.39 -5.99 -2.33
CA LEU A 48 18.11 -6.02 -3.04
C LEU A 48 18.30 -6.51 -4.48
N GLY A 49 19.30 -5.99 -5.21
CA GLY A 49 19.59 -6.42 -6.58
C GLY A 49 19.81 -7.93 -6.68
N THR A 50 20.62 -8.47 -5.77
CA THR A 50 20.87 -9.93 -5.70
C THR A 50 19.60 -10.72 -5.36
N ALA A 51 18.82 -10.24 -4.38
CA ALA A 51 17.60 -10.92 -3.91
C ALA A 51 16.42 -10.83 -4.91
N ALA A 52 16.43 -9.83 -5.78
CA ALA A 52 15.44 -9.69 -6.84
C ALA A 52 15.58 -10.78 -7.91
N GLU A 53 16.82 -11.14 -8.25
CA GLU A 53 17.16 -12.08 -9.33
C GLU A 53 17.04 -13.55 -8.91
N LYS A 54 17.44 -13.89 -7.67
CA LYS A 54 17.51 -15.28 -7.20
C LYS A 54 17.21 -15.43 -5.71
N ASN A 55 16.88 -16.66 -5.31
CA ASN A 55 16.69 -17.01 -3.90
C ASN A 55 17.96 -16.69 -3.10
N THR A 56 17.81 -15.88 -2.05
CA THR A 56 18.94 -15.30 -1.32
C THR A 56 18.73 -15.40 0.18
N LEU A 57 19.73 -15.93 0.90
CA LEU A 57 19.82 -15.87 2.36
C LEU A 57 20.68 -14.68 2.76
N VAL A 58 20.07 -13.66 3.35
CA VAL A 58 20.77 -12.43 3.77
C VAL A 58 21.27 -12.57 5.21
N VAL A 59 22.59 -12.56 5.39
CA VAL A 59 23.24 -12.61 6.71
C VAL A 59 23.83 -11.25 7.05
N LEU A 60 23.17 -10.53 7.96
CA LEU A 60 23.62 -9.21 8.45
C LEU A 60 23.49 -9.15 9.98
N PRO A 61 24.38 -8.42 10.68
CA PRO A 61 24.20 -8.04 12.08
C PRO A 61 22.84 -7.37 12.36
N THR A 62 22.38 -7.43 13.61
CA THR A 62 21.20 -6.69 14.07
C THR A 62 21.43 -5.18 13.96
N GLY A 63 20.35 -4.40 13.77
CA GLY A 63 20.44 -2.94 13.64
C GLY A 63 20.77 -2.39 12.23
N LEU A 64 21.21 -3.24 11.29
CA LEU A 64 21.51 -2.80 9.91
C LEU A 64 20.30 -2.75 8.96
N GLY A 65 19.09 -2.95 9.48
CA GLY A 65 17.86 -2.81 8.68
C GLY A 65 17.59 -3.97 7.72
N LYS A 66 17.77 -5.22 8.17
CA LYS A 66 17.32 -6.42 7.42
C LYS A 66 15.85 -6.34 7.01
N THR A 67 15.00 -5.80 7.89
CA THR A 67 13.57 -5.59 7.63
C THR A 67 13.35 -4.61 6.48
N HIS A 68 14.15 -3.54 6.36
CA HIS A 68 14.03 -2.60 5.25
C HIS A 68 14.33 -3.27 3.90
N ILE A 69 15.36 -4.13 3.85
CA ILE A 69 15.68 -4.92 2.64
C ILE A 69 14.48 -5.82 2.27
N PHE A 70 13.87 -6.48 3.26
CA PHE A 70 12.67 -7.30 3.02
C PHE A 70 11.51 -6.47 2.45
N VAL A 71 11.22 -5.31 3.03
CA VAL A 71 10.14 -4.43 2.58
C VAL A 71 10.41 -3.90 1.16
N MET A 72 11.64 -3.49 0.86
CA MET A 72 12.04 -3.07 -0.49
C MET A 72 11.81 -4.18 -1.51
N LEU A 73 12.21 -5.42 -1.19
CA LEU A 73 12.00 -6.58 -2.05
C LEU A 73 10.51 -6.90 -2.22
N ALA A 74 9.72 -6.79 -1.16
CA ALA A 74 8.28 -7.00 -1.21
C ALA A 74 7.59 -5.98 -2.13
N VAL A 75 7.94 -4.70 -1.99
CA VAL A 75 7.43 -3.62 -2.86
C VAL A 75 7.81 -3.87 -4.32
N GLN A 76 9.08 -4.18 -4.59
CA GLN A 76 9.54 -4.49 -5.95
C GLN A 76 8.77 -5.69 -6.53
N ARG A 77 8.61 -6.76 -5.77
CA ARG A 77 7.91 -7.98 -6.21
C ARG A 77 6.43 -7.74 -6.45
N LEU A 78 5.75 -6.99 -5.59
CA LEU A 78 4.33 -6.70 -5.75
C LEU A 78 4.07 -5.74 -6.92
N ASN A 79 4.99 -4.81 -7.21
CA ASN A 79 4.91 -3.97 -8.40
C ASN A 79 5.09 -4.78 -9.69
N LEU A 80 6.03 -5.73 -9.72
CA LEU A 80 6.25 -6.61 -10.87
C LEU A 80 5.14 -7.66 -11.03
N TYR A 81 4.57 -8.13 -9.92
CA TYR A 81 3.60 -9.21 -9.89
C TYR A 81 2.37 -8.86 -9.02
N PRO A 82 1.46 -7.98 -9.50
CA PRO A 82 0.38 -7.42 -8.68
C PRO A 82 -0.62 -8.41 -8.09
N ARG A 83 -0.72 -9.63 -8.65
CA ARG A 83 -1.61 -10.70 -8.15
C ARG A 83 -0.94 -11.66 -7.17
N HIS A 84 0.36 -11.50 -6.91
CA HIS A 84 1.10 -12.37 -6.03
C HIS A 84 1.02 -11.89 -4.58
N LYS A 85 1.44 -12.74 -3.65
CA LYS A 85 1.43 -12.46 -2.22
C LYS A 85 2.83 -12.61 -1.65
N VAL A 86 3.11 -11.84 -0.60
CA VAL A 86 4.36 -11.92 0.17
C VAL A 86 4.01 -12.47 1.54
N LEU A 87 4.77 -13.47 2.00
CA LEU A 87 4.65 -14.05 3.33
C LEU A 87 5.83 -13.61 4.18
N PHE A 88 5.56 -12.98 5.32
CA PHE A 88 6.56 -12.58 6.29
C PHE A 88 6.49 -13.51 7.50
N LEU A 89 7.63 -14.07 7.89
CA LEU A 89 7.74 -15.07 8.95
C LEU A 89 8.72 -14.58 10.02
N GLY A 90 8.37 -14.85 11.27
CA GLY A 90 9.13 -14.47 12.45
C GLY A 90 9.00 -15.55 13.51
N PRO A 91 9.96 -15.62 14.46
CA PRO A 91 10.04 -16.72 15.41
C PRO A 91 8.95 -16.68 16.49
N THR A 92 8.38 -15.50 16.77
CA THR A 92 7.33 -15.31 17.78
C THR A 92 6.34 -14.21 17.37
N ARG A 93 5.12 -14.22 17.95
CA ARG A 93 4.10 -13.20 17.70
C ARG A 93 4.56 -11.77 18.06
N PRO A 94 5.19 -11.52 19.25
CA PRO A 94 5.61 -10.16 19.59
C PRO A 94 6.64 -9.56 18.62
N LEU A 95 7.50 -10.40 18.03
CA LEU A 95 8.46 -9.93 17.04
C LEU A 95 7.77 -9.57 15.73
N ILE A 96 6.78 -10.36 15.30
CA ILE A 96 5.98 -10.05 14.11
C ILE A 96 5.25 -8.72 14.26
N ASP A 97 4.65 -8.45 15.42
CA ASP A 97 3.91 -7.21 15.66
C ASP A 97 4.83 -5.97 15.76
N GLN A 98 6.12 -6.15 16.02
CA GLN A 98 7.11 -5.07 16.10
C GLN A 98 7.62 -4.60 14.73
N TYR A 99 7.67 -5.52 13.77
CA TYR A 99 8.22 -5.25 12.43
C TYR A 99 7.27 -4.39 11.59
#